data_AF-A0A543JQ05-F1
#
_entry.id   AF-A0A543JQ05-F1
#
_cell.length_a   1.000
_cell.length_b   1.000
_cell.length_c   1.000
_cell.angle_alpha   90.00
_cell.angle_beta   90.00
_cell.angle_gamma   90.00
#
_symmetry.space_group_name_H-M   'P 1'
#
loop_
_entity.id
_entity.type
_entity.pdbx_description
1 polymer ?
#
loop_
_entity_poly.entity_id
_entity_poly.type
_entity_poly.pdbx_seq_one_letter_code
_entity_poly.pdbx_strand_id
1 'polypeptide(L)'
;MTVLADFEVIVKGFVDIGDGAHEFSVDFDTSGVYSGKPAVIALRVRGLTALSEYDPEILINDQYIGRITATHWSDPKLQAEAANHWYSQHTAFAGHLLNNGKNTFRVRALKLKDPKPGNEYDNFAISSVVCFYHQEK
;
A
#
# COMPACT_ATOMS: atom_id res chain seq x y z
N MET A 1 25.89 -6.23 -18.06
CA MET A 1 25.75 -4.99 -17.27
C MET A 1 25.16 -5.38 -15.93
N THR A 2 25.70 -4.90 -14.80
CA THR A 2 25.16 -5.28 -13.47
C THR A 2 23.94 -4.41 -13.18
N VAL A 3 22.76 -5.00 -13.13
CA VAL A 3 21.58 -4.34 -12.57
C VAL A 3 21.64 -4.54 -11.05
N LEU A 4 21.66 -3.45 -10.30
CA LEU A 4 21.76 -3.48 -8.83
C LEU A 4 20.37 -3.43 -8.16
N ALA A 5 19.38 -2.91 -8.89
CA ALA A 5 18.00 -2.81 -8.46
C ALA A 5 17.08 -2.81 -9.67
N ASP A 6 15.89 -3.36 -9.49
CA ASP A 6 14.81 -3.43 -10.46
C ASP A 6 13.49 -3.05 -9.79
N PHE A 7 12.41 -2.99 -10.57
CA PHE A 7 11.10 -2.66 -10.04
C PHE A 7 9.98 -3.40 -10.74
N GLU A 8 8.91 -3.68 -9.98
CA GLU A 8 7.64 -4.11 -10.56
C GLU A 8 6.51 -3.14 -10.30
N VAL A 9 5.75 -2.87 -11.35
CA VAL A 9 4.50 -2.12 -11.26
C VAL A 9 3.36 -3.08 -10.91
N ILE A 10 2.91 -3.00 -9.67
CA ILE A 10 1.84 -3.83 -9.11
C ILE A 10 0.46 -3.29 -9.51
N VAL A 11 0.27 -1.97 -9.46
CA VAL A 11 -1.00 -1.31 -9.82
C VAL A 11 -0.73 -0.15 -10.78
N LYS A 12 -1.26 -0.25 -12.01
CA LYS A 12 -1.13 0.81 -13.05
C LYS A 12 -2.24 1.87 -12.99
N GLY A 13 -3.46 1.47 -12.62
CA GLY A 13 -4.61 2.35 -12.44
C GLY A 13 -4.78 2.79 -10.99
N PHE A 14 -6.03 2.84 -10.53
CA PHE A 14 -6.35 2.96 -9.11
C PHE A 14 -7.27 1.83 -8.67
N VAL A 15 -7.27 1.57 -7.37
CA VAL A 15 -8.15 0.60 -6.71
C VAL A 15 -8.78 1.30 -5.51
N ASP A 16 -10.11 1.25 -5.41
CA ASP A 16 -10.84 1.75 -4.25
C ASP A 16 -10.92 0.64 -3.18
N ILE A 17 -10.74 1.02 -1.91
CA ILE A 17 -10.68 0.16 -0.73
C ILE A 17 -11.53 0.82 0.36
N GLY A 18 -12.32 0.02 1.09
CA GLY A 18 -13.27 0.51 2.08
C GLY A 18 -14.53 -0.34 2.11
N ASP A 19 -15.71 0.24 2.34
CA ASP A 19 -16.98 -0.48 2.54
C ASP A 19 -17.40 -1.36 1.34
N GLY A 20 -16.97 -1.02 0.12
CA GLY A 20 -17.23 -1.83 -1.08
C GLY A 20 -16.25 -2.99 -1.27
N ALA A 21 -15.05 -2.89 -0.69
CA ALA A 21 -13.98 -3.87 -0.80
C ALA A 21 -13.01 -3.70 0.39
N HIS A 22 -13.19 -4.53 1.42
CA HIS A 22 -12.44 -4.39 2.68
C HIS A 22 -10.96 -4.80 2.57
N GLU A 23 -10.56 -5.38 1.44
CA GLU A 23 -9.20 -5.79 1.17
C GLU A 23 -8.95 -5.76 -0.34
N PHE A 24 -7.75 -5.34 -0.73
CA PHE A 24 -7.22 -5.53 -2.06
C PHE A 24 -6.03 -6.48 -2.00
N SER A 25 -5.99 -7.45 -2.91
CA SER A 25 -4.89 -8.41 -3.03
C SER A 25 -4.59 -8.66 -4.50
N VAL A 26 -3.31 -8.63 -4.87
CA VAL A 26 -2.87 -8.90 -6.24
C VAL A 26 -1.48 -9.53 -6.24
N ASP A 27 -1.26 -10.44 -7.18
CA ASP A 27 0.04 -11.08 -7.36
C ASP A 27 0.96 -10.24 -8.28
N PHE A 28 2.25 -10.27 -7.99
CA PHE A 28 3.31 -9.70 -8.82
C PHE A 28 4.55 -10.62 -8.82
N ASP A 29 5.46 -10.45 -9.78
CA ASP A 29 6.55 -11.39 -9.99
C ASP A 29 7.91 -10.66 -10.05
N THR A 30 8.83 -10.99 -9.14
CA THR A 30 10.19 -10.42 -9.10
C THR A 30 11.14 -11.06 -10.13
N SER A 31 10.60 -11.88 -11.04
CA SER A 31 11.30 -12.60 -12.12
C SER A 31 12.50 -13.44 -11.64
N GLY A 32 12.51 -13.77 -10.36
CA GLY A 32 13.54 -14.55 -9.69
C GLY A 32 14.90 -13.88 -9.55
N VAL A 33 14.96 -12.55 -9.65
CA VAL A 33 16.22 -11.81 -9.62
C VAL A 33 16.43 -11.06 -8.30
N TYR A 34 15.54 -11.17 -7.31
CA TYR A 34 15.65 -10.37 -6.07
C TYR A 34 16.77 -10.87 -5.14
N SER A 35 17.34 -9.94 -4.37
CA SER A 35 18.24 -10.22 -3.25
C SER A 35 17.53 -9.99 -1.92
N GLY A 36 17.98 -10.64 -0.84
CA GLY A 36 17.47 -10.40 0.53
C GLY A 36 17.70 -8.99 1.10
N LYS A 37 18.26 -8.05 0.32
CA LYS A 37 18.51 -6.65 0.71
C LYS A 37 17.22 -5.84 0.76
N PRO A 38 17.18 -4.71 1.50
CA PRO A 38 15.96 -3.92 1.65
C PRO A 38 15.26 -3.59 0.32
N ALA A 39 13.93 -3.62 0.35
CA ALA A 39 13.05 -3.27 -0.75
C ALA A 39 12.13 -2.12 -0.35
N VAL A 40 11.50 -1.47 -1.31
CA VAL A 40 10.62 -0.30 -1.10
C VAL A 40 9.34 -0.47 -1.90
N ILE A 41 8.19 -0.32 -1.25
CA ILE A 41 6.92 -0.06 -1.94
C ILE A 41 6.72 1.45 -1.99
N ALA A 42 6.48 1.98 -3.19
CA ALA A 42 5.97 3.33 -3.38
C ALA A 42 4.54 3.25 -3.92
N LEU A 43 3.65 4.10 -3.42
CA LEU A 43 2.26 4.17 -3.85
C LEU A 43 1.74 5.60 -3.72
N ARG A 44 0.60 5.86 -4.36
CA ARG A 44 -0.20 7.07 -4.10
C ARG A 44 -1.49 6.68 -3.41
N VAL A 45 -1.96 7.51 -2.50
CA VAL A 45 -3.24 7.38 -1.80
C VAL A 45 -4.05 8.66 -1.95
N ARG A 46 -5.36 8.51 -2.14
CA ARG A 46 -6.36 9.58 -1.96
C ARG A 46 -7.42 9.10 -0.97
N GLY A 47 -8.10 10.02 -0.30
CA GLY A 47 -9.03 9.69 0.77
C GLY A 47 -8.28 9.38 2.07
N LEU A 48 -8.78 8.40 2.83
CA LEU A 48 -8.27 8.03 4.14
C LEU A 48 -8.26 9.22 5.11
N THR A 49 -9.46 9.68 5.42
CA THR A 49 -9.72 10.94 6.16
C THR A 49 -10.12 10.70 7.62
N ALA A 50 -10.48 9.47 7.96
CA ALA A 50 -10.91 9.11 9.30
C ALA A 50 -9.74 9.04 10.27
N LEU A 51 -9.96 9.63 11.45
CA LEU A 51 -9.10 9.42 12.60
C LEU A 51 -9.42 8.06 13.21
N SER A 52 -8.47 7.13 13.11
CA SER A 52 -8.53 5.84 13.81
C SER A 52 -7.22 5.61 14.57
N GLU A 53 -7.28 4.75 15.58
CA GLU A 53 -6.10 4.29 16.32
C GLU A 53 -5.24 3.31 15.49
N TYR A 54 -5.76 2.90 14.34
CA TYR A 54 -5.12 2.00 13.39
C TYR A 54 -5.08 2.65 12.00
N ASP A 55 -4.07 2.33 11.22
CA ASP A 55 -3.96 2.73 9.81
C ASP A 55 -4.11 1.48 8.92
N PRO A 56 -4.54 1.60 7.65
CA PRO A 56 -4.53 0.51 6.68
C PRO A 56 -3.18 -0.20 6.64
N GLU A 57 -3.19 -1.53 6.80
CA GLU A 57 -1.98 -2.34 6.77
C GLU A 57 -1.59 -2.66 5.33
N ILE A 58 -0.29 -2.60 5.04
CA ILE A 58 0.32 -3.07 3.81
C ILE A 58 1.05 -4.38 4.12
N LEU A 59 0.76 -5.41 3.34
CA LEU A 59 1.35 -6.72 3.48
C LEU A 59 2.00 -7.19 2.17
N ILE A 60 3.09 -7.93 2.31
CA ILE A 60 3.73 -8.71 1.24
C ILE A 60 3.79 -10.15 1.70
N ASN A 61 3.27 -11.09 0.91
CA ASN A 61 3.25 -12.52 1.24
C ASN A 61 2.67 -12.79 2.65
N ASP A 62 1.57 -12.11 2.97
CA ASP A 62 0.90 -12.14 4.29
C ASP A 62 1.72 -11.61 5.48
N GLN A 63 2.88 -11.01 5.22
CA GLN A 63 3.73 -10.39 6.23
C GLN A 63 3.56 -8.88 6.22
N TYR A 64 3.35 -8.31 7.40
CA TYR A 64 3.23 -6.87 7.59
C TYR A 64 4.53 -6.15 7.21
N ILE A 65 4.43 -5.16 6.31
CA ILE A 65 5.57 -4.33 5.89
C ILE A 65 5.43 -2.86 6.29
N GLY A 66 4.21 -2.39 6.58
CA GLY A 66 3.97 -1.00 6.92
C GLY A 66 2.49 -0.64 6.91
N ARG A 67 2.22 0.67 6.95
CA ARG A 67 0.88 1.24 6.99
C ARG A 67 0.75 2.38 5.99
N ILE A 68 -0.46 2.61 5.51
CA ILE A 68 -0.80 3.82 4.77
C ILE A 68 -1.23 4.87 5.79
N THR A 69 -0.43 5.92 5.94
CA THR A 69 -0.69 6.97 6.91
C THR A 69 -1.84 7.86 6.42
N ALA A 70 -2.85 8.12 7.26
CA ALA A 70 -3.88 9.10 6.90
C ALA A 70 -3.25 10.50 6.70
N THR A 71 -3.63 11.17 5.62
CA THR A 71 -3.08 12.50 5.31
C THR A 71 -3.96 13.55 5.97
N HIS A 72 -3.38 14.34 6.90
CA HIS A 72 -4.01 15.49 7.55
C HIS A 72 -5.03 15.20 8.67
N TRP A 73 -4.56 14.52 9.71
CA TRP A 73 -5.30 14.14 10.91
C TRP A 73 -6.06 15.27 11.66
N SER A 74 -5.71 16.54 11.53
CA SER A 74 -6.23 17.58 12.46
C SER A 74 -6.89 18.81 11.82
N ASP A 75 -6.88 18.97 10.50
CA ASP A 75 -7.44 20.15 9.83
C ASP A 75 -8.63 19.77 8.91
N PRO A 76 -9.87 20.18 9.25
CA PRO A 76 -11.06 19.90 8.44
C PRO A 76 -10.98 20.38 6.99
N LYS A 77 -10.23 21.46 6.71
CA LYS A 77 -10.04 21.94 5.33
C LYS A 77 -9.17 20.97 4.53
N LEU A 78 -8.12 20.46 5.16
CA LEU A 78 -7.21 19.51 4.55
C LEU A 78 -7.83 18.11 4.40
N GLN A 79 -8.81 17.75 5.24
CA GLN A 79 -9.58 16.51 5.06
C GLN A 79 -10.39 16.52 3.75
N ALA A 80 -11.05 17.64 3.43
CA ALA A 80 -11.79 17.79 2.18
C ALA A 80 -10.87 17.78 0.94
N GLU A 81 -9.66 18.36 1.06
CA GLU A 81 -8.63 18.24 0.03
C GLU A 81 -8.14 16.80 -0.09
N ALA A 82 -7.92 16.11 1.05
CA ALA A 82 -7.40 14.75 1.05
C ALA A 82 -8.34 13.74 0.40
N ALA A 83 -9.65 13.97 0.49
CA ALA A 83 -10.65 13.18 -0.24
C ALA A 83 -10.42 13.13 -1.75
N ASN A 84 -9.81 14.18 -2.34
CA ASN A 84 -9.67 14.33 -3.78
C ASN A 84 -8.21 14.45 -4.27
N HIS A 85 -7.24 14.56 -3.35
CA HIS A 85 -5.84 14.73 -3.68
C HIS A 85 -5.05 13.44 -3.47
N TRP A 86 -4.21 13.12 -4.46
CA TRP A 86 -3.30 11.97 -4.43
C TRP A 86 -1.95 12.30 -3.80
N TYR A 87 -1.71 11.76 -2.61
CA TYR A 87 -0.44 11.87 -1.88
C TYR A 87 0.45 10.65 -2.12
N SER A 88 1.75 10.88 -2.32
CA SER A 88 2.72 9.79 -2.44
C SER A 88 3.21 9.33 -1.08
N GLN A 89 3.25 8.02 -0.87
CA GLN A 89 3.80 7.39 0.33
C GLN A 89 4.73 6.26 -0.08
N HIS A 90 5.65 5.92 0.82
CA HIS A 90 6.56 4.80 0.61
C HIS A 90 6.86 4.09 1.93
N THR A 91 7.05 2.77 1.85
CA THR A 91 7.45 1.91 2.96
C THR A 91 8.67 1.12 2.53
N ALA A 92 9.75 1.23 3.30
CA ALA A 92 10.90 0.34 3.18
C ALA A 92 10.69 -0.90 4.06
N PHE A 93 11.09 -2.05 3.56
CA PHE A 93 10.92 -3.33 4.25
C PHE A 93 12.09 -4.27 3.96
N ALA A 94 12.19 -5.34 4.75
CA ALA A 94 13.27 -6.30 4.59
C ALA A 94 13.07 -7.13 3.31
N GLY A 95 14.08 -7.23 2.45
CA GLY A 95 13.94 -7.92 1.16
C GLY A 95 13.66 -9.41 1.28
N HIS A 96 14.07 -10.06 2.37
CA HIS A 96 13.78 -11.48 2.60
C HIS A 96 12.28 -11.80 2.74
N LEU A 97 11.42 -10.78 2.86
CA LEU A 97 9.97 -10.95 2.83
C LEU A 97 9.44 -11.18 1.39
N LEU A 98 10.24 -10.87 0.36
CA LEU A 98 9.94 -11.24 -1.03
C LEU A 98 10.30 -12.71 -1.26
N ASN A 99 9.57 -13.34 -2.17
CA ASN A 99 9.86 -14.64 -2.75
C ASN A 99 10.61 -14.48 -4.07
N ASN A 100 11.35 -15.54 -4.43
CA ASN A 100 11.91 -15.70 -5.77
C ASN A 100 10.75 -15.97 -6.75
N GLY A 101 10.42 -14.98 -7.57
CA GLY A 101 9.32 -15.07 -8.52
C GLY A 101 8.03 -14.51 -7.94
N LYS A 102 7.01 -15.35 -7.72
CA LYS A 102 5.66 -14.92 -7.35
C LYS A 102 5.56 -14.40 -5.92
N ASN A 103 4.97 -13.21 -5.80
CA ASN A 103 4.69 -12.50 -4.57
C ASN A 103 3.23 -12.02 -4.56
N THR A 104 2.68 -11.79 -3.37
CA THR A 104 1.34 -11.22 -3.22
C THR A 104 1.44 -9.90 -2.47
N PHE A 105 0.91 -8.84 -3.05
CA PHE A 105 0.71 -7.55 -2.41
C PHE A 105 -0.72 -7.44 -1.89
N ARG A 106 -0.88 -6.98 -0.64
CA ARG A 106 -2.19 -6.84 -0.02
C ARG A 106 -2.29 -5.54 0.79
N VAL A 107 -3.46 -4.91 0.72
CA VAL A 107 -3.82 -3.75 1.54
C VAL A 107 -5.19 -4.00 2.17
N ARG A 108 -5.30 -3.78 3.48
CA ARG A 108 -6.55 -3.93 4.22
C ARG A 108 -7.19 -2.58 4.49
N ALA A 109 -8.52 -2.53 4.39
CA ALA A 109 -9.29 -1.34 4.70
C ALA A 109 -9.17 -0.97 6.18
N LEU A 110 -9.25 0.33 6.47
CA LEU A 110 -9.28 0.82 7.84
C LEU A 110 -10.67 0.69 8.43
N LYS A 111 -10.83 -0.10 9.48
CA LYS A 111 -12.08 -0.13 10.24
C LYS A 111 -12.24 1.16 11.06
N LEU A 112 -13.42 1.78 10.95
CA LEU A 112 -13.76 2.99 11.69
C LEU A 112 -13.96 2.68 13.19
N LYS A 113 -13.67 3.65 14.05
CA LYS A 113 -13.82 3.53 15.51
C LYS A 113 -15.27 3.27 15.92
N ASP A 114 -16.22 3.95 15.28
CA ASP A 114 -17.66 3.83 15.52
C ASP A 114 -18.37 3.40 14.22
N PRO A 115 -18.25 2.12 13.80
CA PRO A 115 -18.76 1.65 12.53
C PRO A 115 -20.30 1.70 12.51
N LYS A 116 -20.88 2.13 11.39
CA LYS A 116 -22.32 2.12 11.13
C LYS A 116 -22.61 1.24 9.91
N PRO A 117 -23.80 0.62 9.79
CA PRO A 117 -24.14 -0.15 8.60
C PRO A 117 -23.94 0.67 7.32
N GLY A 118 -23.11 0.19 6.40
CA GLY A 118 -22.76 0.87 5.16
C GLY A 118 -21.71 2.00 5.28
N ASN A 119 -21.10 2.15 6.46
CA ASN A 119 -19.98 3.04 6.75
C ASN A 119 -19.19 2.45 7.93
N GLU A 120 -18.63 1.27 7.70
CA GLU A 120 -17.87 0.48 8.66
C GLU A 120 -16.36 0.69 8.49
N TYR A 121 -15.94 1.02 7.26
CA TYR A 121 -14.56 1.24 6.88
C TYR A 121 -14.37 2.64 6.29
N ASP A 122 -13.18 3.20 6.48
CA ASP A 122 -12.82 4.43 5.77
C ASP A 122 -12.57 4.11 4.30
N ASN A 123 -13.10 4.97 3.43
CA ASN A 123 -13.03 4.79 1.99
C ASN A 123 -11.83 5.58 1.44
N PHE A 124 -10.95 4.87 0.74
CA PHE A 124 -9.77 5.45 0.12
C PHE A 124 -9.45 4.74 -1.18
N ALA A 125 -8.50 5.29 -1.94
CA ALA A 125 -8.00 4.61 -3.13
C ALA A 125 -6.49 4.64 -3.16
N ILE A 126 -5.90 3.60 -3.73
CA ILE A 126 -4.47 3.51 -3.99
C ILE A 126 -4.21 3.49 -5.49
N SER A 127 -3.11 4.09 -5.93
CA SER A 127 -2.68 4.07 -7.33
C SER A 127 -1.17 3.98 -7.46
N SER A 128 -0.70 3.62 -8.65
CA SER A 128 0.74 3.68 -8.98
C SER A 128 1.61 2.90 -7.99
N VAL A 129 1.16 1.72 -7.58
CA VAL A 129 1.88 0.87 -6.62
C VAL A 129 3.05 0.21 -7.34
N VAL A 130 4.26 0.50 -6.88
CA VAL A 130 5.51 -0.01 -7.45
C VAL A 130 6.39 -0.59 -6.34
N CYS A 131 6.91 -1.79 -6.56
CA CYS A 131 7.89 -2.42 -5.68
C CYS A 131 9.28 -2.28 -6.29
N PHE A 132 10.18 -1.57 -5.62
CA PHE A 132 11.60 -1.48 -5.95
C PHE A 132 12.37 -2.49 -5.11
N TYR A 133 13.20 -3.31 -5.74
CA TYR A 133 13.97 -4.34 -5.05
C TYR A 133 15.37 -4.47 -5.63
N HIS A 134 16.32 -4.85 -4.77
CA HIS A 134 17.70 -5.10 -5.21
C HIS A 134 17.80 -6.45 -5.91
N GLN A 135 18.66 -6.55 -6.92
CA GLN A 135 18.90 -7.80 -7.61
C GLN A 135 20.11 -8.59 -7.07
N GLU A 136 19.99 -9.91 -6.97
CA GLU A 136 21.10 -10.83 -6.72
C GLU A 136 21.64 -11.36 -8.05
N LYS A 137 22.97 -11.43 -8.18
CA LYS A 137 23.64 -11.88 -9.39
C LYS A 137 23.85 -13.38 -9.42
#